data_AF-K1QJ78-F1
#
_entry.id   AF-K1QJ78-F1
#
_cell.length_a   1.000
_cell.length_b   1.000
_cell.length_c   1.000
_cell.angle_alpha   90.00
_cell.angle_beta   90.00
_cell.angle_gamma   90.00
#
_symmetry.space_group_name_H-M   'P 1'
#
loop_
_entity.id
_entity.type
_entity.pdbx_description
1 polymer ?
#
loop_
_entity_poly.entity_id
_entity_poly.type
_entity_poly.pdbx_seq_one_letter_code
_entity_poly.pdbx_strand_id
1 'polypeptide(L)'
;MKKQETVIFDKVSLNEGSAYDYTSGIFTAPMNGIYSFTWSIVTKAGKYFVSEIVRNGQKFAYNYSDGRGHDGWPCQPHMLTSK
;
A
#
# COMPACT_ATOMS: atom_id res chain seq x y z
N MET A 1 5.15 10.95 -18.19
CA MET A 1 4.38 10.40 -17.06
C MET A 1 5.34 9.68 -16.12
N LYS A 2 5.40 10.05 -14.84
CA LYS A 2 6.05 9.21 -13.81
C LYS A 2 5.27 7.90 -13.75
N LYS A 3 5.95 6.75 -13.93
CA LYS A 3 5.32 5.43 -13.83
C LYS A 3 5.24 4.93 -12.39
N GLN A 4 6.02 5.51 -11.49
CA GLN A 4 6.09 5.21 -10.06
C GLN A 4 6.46 6.48 -9.29
N GLU A 5 6.00 6.57 -8.05
CA GLU A 5 6.28 7.63 -7.09
C GLU A 5 6.41 7.03 -5.69
N THR A 6 7.29 7.59 -4.86
CA THR A 6 7.46 7.13 -3.48
C THR A 6 6.24 7.51 -2.66
N VAL A 7 5.65 6.54 -1.97
CA VAL A 7 4.58 6.79 -1.01
C VAL A 7 5.18 7.40 0.25
N ILE A 8 4.73 8.59 0.60
CA ILE A 8 5.13 9.29 1.82
C ILE A 8 4.09 9.00 2.89
N PHE A 9 4.47 8.29 3.95
CA PHE A 9 3.72 8.23 5.20
C PHE A 9 4.15 9.43 6.04
N ASP A 10 3.33 10.48 6.01
CA ASP A 10 3.58 11.77 6.67
C ASP A 10 3.31 11.74 8.18
N LYS A 11 2.35 10.91 8.60
CA LYS A 11 2.04 10.68 10.01
C LYS A 11 2.95 9.61 10.61
N VAL A 12 4.01 10.04 11.29
CA VAL A 12 4.99 9.16 11.95
C VAL A 12 4.69 9.07 13.44
N SER A 13 4.20 7.91 13.90
CA SER A 13 3.94 7.68 15.33
C SER A 13 5.19 7.26 16.11
N LEU A 14 6.13 6.59 15.46
CA LEU A 14 7.39 6.12 16.06
C LEU A 14 8.47 6.05 14.96
N ASN A 15 9.64 6.60 15.22
CA ASN A 15 10.80 6.59 14.32
C ASN A 15 12.10 6.66 15.13
N GLU A 16 12.31 5.67 15.98
CA GLU A 16 13.53 5.57 16.78
C GLU A 16 14.76 5.41 15.87
N GLY A 17 15.83 6.15 16.20
CA GLY A 17 17.04 6.19 15.38
C GLY A 17 16.90 7.01 14.09
N SER A 18 15.75 7.67 13.85
CA SER A 18 15.50 8.57 12.71
C SER A 18 15.82 7.95 11.35
N ALA A 19 15.59 6.64 11.20
CA ALA A 19 15.93 5.89 10.01
C ALA A 19 14.94 6.09 8.85
N TYR A 20 13.73 6.55 9.14
CA TYR A 20 12.74 6.94 8.13
C TYR A 20 12.70 8.45 7.94
N ASP A 21 12.85 8.90 6.69
CA ASP A 21 12.69 10.30 6.31
C ASP A 21 11.25 10.56 5.85
N TYR A 22 10.48 11.29 6.65
CA TYR A 22 9.07 11.61 6.38
C TYR A 22 8.88 12.61 5.23
N THR A 23 9.94 13.25 4.74
CA THR A 23 9.86 14.16 3.59
C THR A 23 10.03 13.41 2.27
N SER A 24 10.86 12.36 2.25
CA SER A 24 11.12 11.56 1.05
C SER A 24 10.38 10.22 1.01
N GLY A 25 9.92 9.71 2.16
CA GLY A 25 9.32 8.39 2.30
C GLY A 25 10.32 7.23 2.30
N ILE A 26 11.62 7.53 2.47
CA ILE A 26 12.70 6.55 2.36
C ILE A 26 13.17 6.11 3.74
N PHE A 27 13.24 4.79 3.95
CA PHE A 27 13.91 4.17 5.08
C PHE A 27 15.36 3.84 4.73
N THR A 28 16.31 4.28 5.54
CA THR A 28 17.74 3.95 5.43
C THR A 28 18.15 3.09 6.62
N ALA A 29 18.58 1.85 6.37
CA ALA A 29 19.07 0.97 7.42
C ALA A 29 20.33 1.59 8.07
N PRO A 30 20.32 1.89 9.38
CA PRO A 30 21.47 2.52 10.04
C PRO A 30 22.64 1.55 10.26
N MET A 31 22.39 0.24 10.20
CA MET A 31 23.39 -0.79 10.40
C MET A 31 23.04 -2.06 9.60
N ASN A 32 24.01 -2.97 9.48
CA ASN A 32 23.76 -4.27 8.86
C ASN A 32 22.91 -5.14 9.79
N GLY A 33 21.82 -5.69 9.26
CA GLY A 33 20.90 -6.51 10.04
C GLY A 33 19.70 -6.98 9.25
N ILE A 34 18.81 -7.70 9.95
CA ILE A 34 17.52 -8.14 9.41
C ILE A 34 16.46 -7.11 9.81
N TYR A 35 15.69 -6.67 8.83
CA TYR A 35 14.60 -5.71 9.00
C TYR A 35 13.30 -6.35 8.57
N SER A 36 12.23 -6.11 9.34
CA SER A 36 10.88 -6.54 9.00
C SER A 36 10.05 -5.33 8.59
N PHE A 37 9.30 -5.44 7.50
CA PHE A 37 8.42 -4.39 7.01
C PHE A 37 7.02 -4.94 6.86
N THR A 38 6.05 -4.22 7.41
CA THR A 38 4.62 -4.47 7.24
C THR A 38 3.96 -3.16 6.85
N TRP A 39 3.08 -3.19 5.84
CA TRP A 39 2.35 -2.00 5.42
C TRP A 39 0.97 -2.39 4.92
N SER A 40 0.03 -1.47 5.05
CA SER A 40 -1.36 -1.62 4.62
C SER A 40 -1.76 -0.41 3.80
N ILE A 41 -2.40 -0.65 2.66
CA ILE A 41 -2.94 0.40 1.79
C ILE A 41 -4.45 0.25 1.69
N VAL A 42 -5.16 1.36 1.81
CA VAL A 42 -6.61 1.44 1.59
C VAL A 42 -6.88 2.35 0.40
N THR A 43 -7.85 1.93 -0.42
CA THR A 43 -8.33 2.71 -1.56
C THR A 43 -9.77 3.15 -1.34
N LYS A 44 -10.16 4.25 -1.98
CA LYS A 44 -11.57 4.64 -2.08
C LYS A 44 -12.32 3.66 -3.00
N ALA A 45 -13.64 3.58 -2.83
CA ALA A 45 -14.51 2.86 -3.76
C ALA A 45 -14.32 3.38 -5.21
N GLY A 46 -14.44 2.50 -6.20
CA GLY A 46 -14.20 2.82 -7.61
C GLY A 46 -12.73 3.05 -7.98
N LYS A 47 -11.77 2.85 -7.06
CA LYS A 47 -10.33 3.10 -7.27
C LYS A 47 -9.49 1.88 -6.92
N TYR A 48 -8.31 1.78 -7.52
CA TYR A 48 -7.30 0.81 -7.16
C TYR A 48 -5.96 1.51 -6.96
N PHE A 49 -5.09 0.91 -6.16
CA PHE A 49 -3.75 1.39 -5.89
C PHE A 49 -2.81 0.21 -5.72
N VAL A 50 -1.64 0.34 -6.32
CA VAL A 50 -0.58 -0.66 -6.26
C VAL A 50 0.59 -0.05 -5.51
N SER A 51 1.03 -0.73 -4.46
CA SER A 51 2.20 -0.32 -3.69
C SER A 51 3.23 -1.44 -3.64
N GLU A 52 4.49 -1.06 -3.54
CA GLU A 52 5.61 -1.98 -3.59
C GLU A 52 6.65 -1.58 -2.55
N ILE A 53 7.27 -2.58 -1.92
CA ILE A 53 8.55 -2.35 -1.24
C ILE A 53 9.64 -2.42 -2.29
N VAL A 54 10.43 -1.35 -2.37
CA VAL A 54 11.54 -1.22 -3.31
C VAL A 54 12.84 -1.05 -2.53
N ARG A 55 13.83 -1.89 -2.82
CA ARG A 55 15.19 -1.76 -2.28
C ARG A 55 16.14 -1.48 -3.43
N ASN A 56 16.79 -0.31 -3.40
CA ASN A 56 17.76 0.12 -4.41
C ASN A 56 17.23 -0.01 -5.86
N GLY A 57 15.95 0.35 -6.08
CA GLY A 57 15.30 0.27 -7.39
C GLY A 57 14.73 -1.10 -7.77
N GLN A 58 15.01 -2.15 -6.99
CA GLN A 58 14.45 -3.48 -7.20
C GLN A 58 13.21 -3.71 -6.34
N LYS A 59 12.15 -4.26 -6.95
CA LYS A 59 10.90 -4.61 -6.25
C LYS A 59 11.12 -5.87 -5.43
N PHE A 60 10.75 -5.83 -4.16
CA PHE A 60 10.87 -6.95 -3.22
C PHE A 60 9.52 -7.49 -2.79
N ALA A 61 8.51 -6.64 -2.66
CA ALA A 61 7.18 -7.04 -2.26
C ALA A 61 6.12 -6.17 -2.93
N TYR A 62 4.91 -6.71 -3.04
CA TYR A 62 3.82 -6.15 -3.84
C TYR A 62 2.51 -6.21 -3.05
N ASN A 63 1.74 -5.13 -3.09
CA ASN A 63 0.42 -5.03 -2.48
C ASN A 63 -0.56 -4.36 -3.44
N TYR A 64 -1.75 -4.93 -3.55
CA TYR A 64 -2.79 -4.54 -4.48
C TYR A 64 -4.09 -4.28 -3.73
N SER A 65 -4.50 -3.02 -3.69
CA SER A 65 -5.75 -2.60 -3.06
C SER A 65 -6.73 -2.19 -4.15
N ASP A 66 -7.88 -2.88 -4.24
CA ASP A 66 -8.88 -2.67 -5.29
C ASP A 66 -10.26 -2.44 -4.72
N GLY A 67 -10.80 -1.25 -4.98
CA GLY A 67 -12.15 -0.84 -4.62
C GLY A 67 -13.08 -0.71 -5.82
N ARG A 68 -12.68 -1.10 -7.04
CA ARG A 68 -13.46 -0.92 -8.30
C ARG A 68 -14.69 -1.83 -8.45
N GLY A 69 -15.07 -2.55 -7.39
CA GLY A 69 -16.31 -3.31 -7.30
C GLY A 69 -17.17 -2.89 -6.10
N HIS A 70 -16.82 -1.79 -5.43
CA HIS A 70 -17.48 -1.32 -4.20
C HIS A 70 -18.27 -0.01 -4.42
N ASP A 71 -18.58 0.27 -5.69
CA ASP A 71 -19.13 1.51 -6.23
C ASP A 71 -20.65 1.66 -6.00
N GLY A 72 -21.27 0.76 -5.23
CA GLY A 72 -22.64 0.95 -4.76
C GLY A 72 -23.74 0.29 -5.60
N TRP A 73 -23.53 -0.90 -6.15
CA TRP A 73 -24.67 -1.75 -6.51
C TRP A 73 -25.08 -2.55 -5.27
N PRO A 74 -26.28 -2.33 -4.69
CA PRO A 74 -26.80 -3.28 -3.70
C PRO A 74 -26.85 -4.64 -4.39
N CYS A 75 -26.32 -5.67 -3.72
CA CYS A 75 -26.51 -7.05 -4.13
C CYS A 75 -28.01 -7.25 -4.40
N GLN A 76 -28.40 -7.36 -5.67
CA GLN A 76 -29.75 -7.79 -5.97
C GLN A 76 -29.85 -9.22 -5.41
N PRO A 77 -30.79 -9.51 -4.50
CA PRO A 77 -31.02 -10.89 -4.09
C PRO A 77 -31.58 -11.61 -5.31
N HIS A 78 -30.72 -12.28 -6.07
CA HIS A 78 -31.16 -13.24 -7.05
C HIS A 78 -31.63 -14.46 -6.25
N MET A 79 -32.91 -14.50 -5.89
CA MET A 79 -33.55 -15.76 -5.51
C MET A 79 -33.39 -16.71 -6.68
N LEU A 80 -32.47 -17.67 -6.56
CA LEU A 80 -32.51 -18.87 -7.38
C LEU A 80 -33.74 -19.67 -6.95
N THR A 81 -34.84 -19.56 -7.68
CA THR A 81 -35.85 -20.61 -7.65
C THR A 81 -35.34 -21.75 -8.53
N SER A 82 -34.93 -22.85 -7.89
CA SER A 82 -34.74 -24.12 -8.59
C SER A 82 -36.09 -24.58 -9.13
N LYS A 83 -36.13 -25.06 -10.37
CA LYS A 83 -37.07 -26.13 -10.73
C LYS A 83 -36.50 -27.47 -10.29
#